data_AF-G2QEQ5-F1
#
_entry.id   AF-G2QEQ5-F1
#
_cell.length_a   1.000
_cell.length_b   1.000
_cell.length_c   1.000
_cell.angle_alpha   90.00
_cell.angle_beta   90.00
_cell.angle_gamma   90.00
#
_symmetry.space_group_name_H-M   'P 1'
#
loop_
_entity.id
_entity.type
_entity.pdbx_description
1 polymer ?
#
loop_
_entity_poly.entity_id
_entity_poly.type
_entity_poly.pdbx_seq_one_letter_code
_entity_poly.pdbx_strand_id
1 'polypeptide(L)'
;MQVASRLFLMWAVCWPFPQLNASPFYSSMLIAWSLSEVVRYSYFALKQVDAVPTWLHWLRYSAFLVLYPVGISSEVVMTLLALWGPAADLVAWYPYALTAVLLSYAPG
;
A
#
# COMPACT_ATOMS: atom_id res chain seq x y z
N MET A 1 6.04 -4.91 -9.61
CA MET A 1 6.44 -4.71 -8.19
C MET A 1 5.28 -4.37 -7.24
N GLN A 2 4.13 -3.83 -7.68
CA GLN A 2 3.03 -3.47 -6.76
C GLN A 2 2.39 -4.66 -6.00
N VAL A 3 2.24 -5.84 -6.62
CA VAL A 3 1.65 -7.01 -5.94
C VAL A 3 2.57 -7.58 -4.87
N ALA A 4 3.89 -7.61 -5.14
CA ALA A 4 4.89 -8.11 -4.20
C ALA A 4 5.00 -7.22 -2.94
N SER A 5 4.94 -5.91 -3.10
CA SER A 5 4.92 -4.96 -1.97
C SER A 5 3.67 -5.16 -1.09
N ARG A 6 2.48 -5.34 -1.68
CA ARG A 6 1.24 -5.60 -0.92
C ARG A 6 1.29 -6.92 -0.14
N LEU A 7 1.81 -7.97 -0.77
CA LEU A 7 1.99 -9.27 -0.12
C LEU A 7 2.99 -9.18 1.03
N PHE A 8 4.10 -8.45 0.83
CA PHE A 8 5.07 -8.20 1.90
C PHE A 8 4.42 -7.52 3.09
N LEU A 9 3.66 -6.43 2.90
CA LEU A 9 3.00 -5.73 4.01
C LEU A 9 1.97 -6.59 4.73
N MET A 10 1.17 -7.37 4.00
CA MET A 10 0.17 -8.23 4.64
C MET A 10 0.82 -9.35 5.46
N TRP A 11 1.83 -10.03 4.92
CA TRP A 11 2.44 -11.19 5.57
C TRP A 11 3.58 -10.84 6.54
N ALA A 12 4.36 -9.80 6.26
CA ALA A 12 5.51 -9.43 7.08
C ALA A 12 5.20 -8.34 8.11
N VAL A 13 4.08 -7.62 7.98
CA VAL A 13 3.69 -6.56 8.93
C VAL A 13 2.35 -6.88 9.59
N CYS A 14 1.28 -7.10 8.80
CA CYS A 14 -0.08 -7.21 9.35
C CYS A 14 -0.37 -8.56 10.03
N TRP A 15 0.28 -9.64 9.58
CA TRP A 15 0.17 -10.98 10.17
C TRP A 15 0.90 -11.15 11.52
N PRO A 16 2.19 -10.78 11.65
CA PRO A 16 2.91 -10.92 12.92
C PRO A 16 2.49 -9.89 13.98
N PHE A 17 1.98 -8.71 13.57
CA PHE A 17 1.62 -7.63 14.49
C PHE A 17 0.13 -7.24 14.34
N PRO A 18 -0.81 -8.08 14.81
CA PRO A 18 -2.25 -7.80 14.70
C PRO A 18 -2.67 -6.50 15.42
N GLN A 19 -1.85 -6.01 16.37
CA GLN A 19 -2.06 -4.73 17.07
C GLN A 19 -1.96 -3.53 16.12
N LEU A 20 -1.18 -3.63 15.04
CA LEU A 20 -1.02 -2.57 14.04
C LEU A 20 -2.24 -2.47 13.10
N ASN A 21 -3.05 -3.53 13.01
CA ASN A 21 -4.25 -3.56 12.16
C ASN A 21 -5.39 -2.69 12.72
N ALA A 22 -5.34 -2.34 14.01
CA ALA A 22 -6.26 -1.37 14.61
C ALA A 22 -5.91 0.09 14.28
N SER A 23 -4.75 0.34 13.66
CA SER A 23 -4.33 1.70 13.32
C SER A 23 -5.15 2.27 12.15
N PRO A 24 -5.45 3.57 12.15
CA PRO A 24 -6.16 4.21 11.03
C PRO A 24 -5.35 4.16 9.72
N PHE A 25 -4.02 3.98 9.81
CA PHE A 25 -3.12 3.85 8.67
C PHE A 25 -3.31 2.53 7.91
N TYR A 26 -3.67 1.45 8.61
CA TYR A 26 -4.02 0.19 7.95
C TYR A 26 -5.29 0.35 7.08
N SER A 27 -6.31 1.00 7.64
CA SER A 27 -7.56 1.25 6.92
C SER A 27 -7.36 2.20 5.73
N SER A 28 -6.55 3.26 5.88
CA SER A 28 -6.26 4.18 4.78
C SER A 28 -5.47 3.51 3.64
N MET A 29 -4.52 2.62 3.99
CA MET A 29 -3.78 1.79 3.04
C MET A 29 -4.72 0.90 2.23
N LEU A 30 -5.62 0.17 2.90
CA LEU A 30 -6.59 -0.71 2.25
C LEU A 30 -7.56 0.05 1.34
N ILE A 31 -8.05 1.20 1.78
CA ILE A 31 -8.94 2.06 0.98
C ILE A 31 -8.18 2.58 -0.24
N ALA A 32 -6.93 3.02 -0.07
CA ALA A 32 -6.13 3.55 -1.18
C ALA A 32 -5.85 2.46 -2.23
N TRP A 33 -5.50 1.27 -1.78
CA TRP A 33 -5.30 0.12 -2.67
C TRP A 33 -6.59 -0.28 -3.38
N SER A 34 -7.69 -0.44 -2.64
CA SER A 34 -8.98 -0.85 -3.20
C SER A 34 -9.49 0.17 -4.23
N LEU A 35 -9.42 1.46 -3.91
CA LEU A 35 -9.86 2.52 -4.82
C LEU A 35 -9.03 2.54 -6.09
N SER A 36 -7.71 2.35 -6.00
CA SER A 36 -6.83 2.29 -7.19
C SER A 36 -7.21 1.13 -8.13
N GLU A 37 -7.58 -0.02 -7.57
CA GLU A 37 -8.01 -1.20 -8.34
C GLU A 37 -9.39 -0.98 -8.96
N VAL A 38 -10.33 -0.42 -8.20
CA VAL A 38 -11.69 -0.10 -8.70
C VAL A 38 -11.60 0.84 -9.90
N VAL A 39 -10.81 1.91 -9.83
CA VAL A 39 -10.65 2.85 -10.96
C VAL A 39 -10.00 2.16 -12.15
N ARG A 40 -8.96 1.33 -11.93
CA ARG A 40 -8.27 0.61 -13.00
C ARG A 40 -9.17 -0.37 -13.73
N TYR A 41 -9.88 -1.22 -12.99
CA TYR A 41 -10.74 -2.24 -13.58
C TYR A 41 -12.00 -1.65 -14.20
N SER A 42 -12.58 -0.61 -13.59
CA SER A 42 -13.70 0.13 -14.20
C SER A 42 -13.28 0.73 -15.55
N TYR A 43 -12.06 1.28 -15.63
CA TYR A 43 -11.53 1.82 -16.89
C TYR A 43 -11.36 0.73 -17.94
N PHE A 44 -10.80 -0.43 -17.56
CA PHE A 44 -10.64 -1.53 -18.51
C PHE A 44 -11.97 -2.14 -18.97
N ALA A 45 -12.95 -2.26 -18.08
CA ALA A 45 -14.28 -2.77 -18.43
C ALA A 45 -15.00 -1.84 -19.43
N LEU A 46 -15.00 -0.52 -19.19
CA LEU A 46 -15.64 0.44 -20.09
C LEU A 46 -14.86 0.64 -21.39
N LYS A 47 -13.54 0.44 -21.37
CA LYS A 47 -12.71 0.43 -22.58
C LYS A 47 -13.05 -0.73 -23.51
N GLN A 48 -13.49 -1.88 -22.99
CA GLN A 48 -13.93 -3.00 -23.84
C GLN A 48 -15.21 -2.70 -24.64
N VAL A 49 -16.01 -1.74 -24.18
CA VAL A 49 -17.26 -1.33 -24.83
C VAL A 49 -17.08 -0.01 -25.60
N ASP A 50 -15.83 0.48 -25.74
CA ASP A 50 -15.46 1.79 -26.31
C ASP A 50 -16.25 2.99 -25.74
N ALA A 51 -16.84 2.82 -24.56
CA ALA A 51 -17.72 3.79 -23.92
C ALA A 51 -17.08 4.33 -22.63
N VAL A 52 -15.83 4.78 -22.71
CA VAL A 52 -15.12 5.33 -21.54
C VAL A 52 -15.62 6.74 -21.24
N PRO A 53 -16.24 6.99 -20.08
CA PRO A 53 -16.70 8.32 -19.71
C PRO A 53 -15.53 9.25 -19.40
N THR A 54 -15.63 10.52 -19.78
CA THR A 54 -14.60 11.55 -19.53
C THR A 54 -14.27 11.70 -18.04
N TRP A 55 -15.27 11.55 -17.16
CA TRP A 55 -15.07 11.62 -15.70
C TRP A 55 -14.17 10.49 -15.18
N LEU A 56 -14.24 9.29 -15.78
CA LEU A 56 -13.42 8.16 -15.37
C LEU A 56 -11.99 8.32 -15.88
N HIS A 57 -11.84 8.93 -17.06
CA HIS A 57 -10.54 9.33 -17.58
C HIS A 57 -9.88 10.36 -16.66
N TRP A 58 -10.62 11.37 -16.20
CA TRP A 58 -10.14 12.35 -15.22
C TRP A 58 -9.80 11.72 -13.87
N LEU A 59 -10.67 10.85 -13.35
CA LEU A 59 -10.47 10.14 -12.09
C LEU A 59 -9.18 9.31 -12.11
N ARG A 60 -8.86 8.66 -13.23
CA ARG A 60 -7.62 7.90 -13.40
C ARG A 60 -6.36 8.76 -13.16
N TYR A 61 -6.35 10.00 -13.65
CA TYR A 61 -5.19 10.90 -13.50
C TYR A 61 -5.17 11.62 -12.15
N SER A 62 -6.32 12.07 -11.65
CA SER A 62 -6.41 12.79 -10.37
C SER A 62 -6.28 11.86 -9.17
N ALA A 63 -6.88 10.67 -9.23
CA ALA A 63 -6.81 9.73 -8.12
C ALA A 63 -5.38 9.23 -7.90
N PHE A 64 -4.59 9.08 -8.96
CA PHE A 64 -3.18 8.69 -8.81
C PHE A 64 -2.39 9.69 -7.97
N LEU A 65 -2.63 10.99 -8.15
CA LEU A 65 -1.92 12.07 -7.46
C LEU A 65 -2.17 12.07 -5.94
N VAL A 66 -3.35 11.63 -5.50
CA VAL A 66 -3.72 11.55 -4.08
C VAL A 66 -3.46 10.16 -3.50
N LEU A 67 -3.82 9.11 -4.22
CA LEU A 67 -3.71 7.73 -3.75
C LEU A 67 -2.26 7.24 -3.65
N TYR A 68 -1.37 7.75 -4.51
CA TYR A 68 0.04 7.38 -4.47
C TYR A 68 0.76 7.83 -3.19
N PRO A 69 0.72 9.13 -2.79
CA PRO A 69 1.33 9.56 -1.54
C PRO A 69 0.62 8.97 -0.32
N VAL A 70 -0.70 8.79 -0.35
CA VAL A 70 -1.44 8.14 0.75
C VAL A 70 -1.03 6.68 0.91
N GLY A 71 -0.92 5.93 -0.20
CA GLY A 71 -0.45 4.56 -0.20
C GLY A 71 0.95 4.46 0.39
N ILE A 72 1.95 5.11 -0.23
CA ILE A 72 3.34 5.01 0.22
C ILE A 72 3.53 5.51 1.66
N SER A 73 2.92 6.64 2.03
CA SER A 73 3.03 7.14 3.41
C SER A 73 2.45 6.16 4.41
N SER A 74 1.30 5.53 4.12
CA SER A 74 0.72 4.52 4.99
C SER A 74 1.60 3.27 5.11
N GLU A 75 2.22 2.82 4.02
CA GLU A 75 3.13 1.67 3.99
C GLU A 75 4.41 1.94 4.81
N VAL A 76 5.00 3.14 4.65
CA VAL A 76 6.18 3.58 5.41
C VAL A 76 5.85 3.70 6.90
N VAL A 77 4.73 4.33 7.25
CA VAL A 77 4.30 4.49 8.65
C VAL A 77 4.03 3.14 9.30
N MET A 78 3.36 2.21 8.62
CA MET A 78 3.14 0.86 9.16
C MET A 78 4.45 0.09 9.36
N THR A 79 5.39 0.21 8.42
CA THR A 79 6.71 -0.43 8.53
C THR A 79 7.54 0.16 9.68
N LEU A 80 7.48 1.48 9.88
CA LEU A 80 8.12 2.17 11.00
C LEU A 80 7.50 1.77 12.35
N LEU A 81 6.18 1.68 12.43
CA LEU A 81 5.48 1.23 13.65
C LEU A 81 5.80 -0.23 13.98
N ALA A 82 5.96 -1.09 12.97
CA ALA A 82 6.44 -2.46 13.16
C ALA A 82 7.88 -2.49 13.67
N LEU A 83 8.77 -1.66 13.09
CA LEU A 83 10.17 -1.57 13.48
C LEU A 83 10.36 -1.05 14.92
N TRP A 84 9.58 -0.04 15.31
CA TRP A 84 9.64 0.58 16.65
C TRP A 84 8.81 -0.16 17.70
N GLY A 85 7.98 -1.12 17.26
CA GLY A 85 7.24 -2.04 18.10
C GLY A 85 8.09 -3.27 18.50
N PRO A 86 7.55 -4.50 18.45
CA PRO A 86 8.24 -5.69 18.94
C PRO A 86 9.01 -6.45 17.85
N ALA A 87 9.37 -5.82 16.73
CA ALA A 87 10.11 -6.50 15.65
C ALA A 87 11.49 -7.03 16.11
N ALA A 88 12.09 -6.41 17.12
CA ALA A 88 13.34 -6.88 17.72
C ALA A 88 13.17 -8.19 18.53
N ASP A 89 11.97 -8.47 19.04
CA ASP A 89 11.70 -9.59 19.94
C ASP A 89 11.29 -10.88 19.20
N LEU A 90 10.91 -10.79 17.92
CA LEU A 90 10.52 -11.96 17.12
C LEU A 90 11.74 -12.74 16.63
N VAL A 91 12.59 -12.12 15.80
CA VAL A 91 13.80 -12.74 15.27
C VAL A 91 14.82 -11.68 14.90
N ALA A 92 16.10 -11.92 15.20
CA ALA A 92 17.19 -10.97 14.95
C ALA A 92 17.31 -10.49 13.49
N TRP A 93 16.87 -11.27 12.48
CA TRP A 93 16.92 -10.88 11.07
C TRP A 93 15.74 -9.99 10.63
N TYR A 94 14.64 -10.01 11.36
CA TYR A 94 13.39 -9.31 11.02
C TYR A 94 13.54 -7.78 10.90
N PRO A 95 14.21 -7.07 11.84
CA PRO A 95 14.40 -5.63 11.71
C PRO A 95 15.26 -5.26 10.51
N TYR A 96 16.26 -6.08 10.13
CA TYR A 96 17.09 -5.87 8.94
C TYR A 96 16.29 -6.02 7.64
N ALA A 97 15.36 -6.97 7.58
CA ALA A 97 14.45 -7.13 6.44
C ALA A 97 13.51 -5.93 6.29
N LEU A 98 12.97 -5.40 7.39
CA LEU A 98 12.12 -4.20 7.38
C LEU A 98 12.91 -2.94 6.98
N THR A 99 14.17 -2.80 7.41
CA THR A 99 15.03 -1.70 6.97
C THR A 99 15.41 -1.79 5.50
N ALA A 100 15.67 -3.00 4.98
CA ALA A 100 15.91 -3.20 3.55
C ALA A 100 14.70 -2.79 2.70
N VAL A 101 13.48 -3.05 3.16
CA VAL A 101 12.26 -2.60 2.49
C VAL A 101 12.09 -1.09 2.58
N LEU A 102 12.29 -0.47 3.75
CA LEU A 102 12.32 0.99 3.88
C LEU A 102 13.34 1.65 2.95
N LEU A 103 14.53 1.06 2.79
CA LEU A 103 15.54 1.52 1.84
C LEU A 103 15.10 1.39 0.38
N SER A 104 14.30 0.38 0.03
CA SER A 104 13.73 0.27 -1.32
C SER A 104 12.69 1.34 -1.64
N TYR A 105 12.11 1.99 -0.61
CA TYR A 105 11.22 3.15 -0.77
C TYR A 105 11.97 4.49 -0.84
N ALA A 106 13.26 4.54 -0.47
CA ALA A 106 14.08 5.73 -0.63
C ALA A 106 14.34 5.94 -2.14
N PRO A 107 13.88 7.06 -2.73
CA PRO A 107 14.05 7.30 -4.15
C PRO A 107 15.54 7.49 -4.45
N GLY A 108 16.10 6.57 -5.24
CA GLY A 108 17.34 6.73 -6.00
C GLY A 108 17.02 6.94 -7.47
#